data_AF-A0A0K8QLX0-F1
#
_entry.id   AF-A0A0K8QLX0-F1
#
_cell.length_a   1.000
_cell.length_b   1.000
_cell.length_c   1.000
_cell.angle_alpha   90.00
_cell.angle_beta   90.00
_cell.angle_gamma   90.00
#
_symmetry.space_group_name_H-M   'P 1'
#
loop_
_entity.id
_entity.type
_entity.pdbx_description
1 polymer ?
#
loop_
_entity_poly.entity_id
_entity_poly.type
_entity_poly.pdbx_seq_one_letter_code
_entity_poly.pdbx_strand_id
1 'polypeptide(L)'
;MRAARAIARTTPGRDWSGRLLALLSLAVALAGLGYNTWRNETTESHRNVRQAAFVLLEQAGQLQQIVDNRHYGGDRSAMTHIDGWGKAALIRDLGALVSPASARAAREAFDAWATHADHLGDDDTAEAAISAALNELRMQVLADLARLR
;
A
#
# COMPACT_ATOMS: atom_id res chain seq x y z
N MET A 1 15.39 82.30 7.80
CA MET A 1 14.25 81.36 7.67
C MET A 1 14.40 80.56 6.37
N ARG A 2 14.33 79.22 6.49
CA ARG A 2 14.00 78.20 5.47
C ARG A 2 14.87 78.09 4.21
N ALA A 3 15.81 77.14 4.25
CA ALA A 3 16.35 76.47 3.07
C ALA A 3 15.27 75.54 2.47
N ALA A 4 15.00 75.70 1.17
CA ALA A 4 14.07 74.87 0.43
C ALA A 4 14.69 73.48 0.18
N ARG A 5 14.07 72.42 0.76
CA ARG A 5 14.39 71.04 0.41
C ARG A 5 13.84 70.74 -0.98
N ALA A 6 14.73 70.45 -1.92
CA ALA A 6 14.36 69.88 -3.21
C ALA A 6 13.74 68.49 -2.99
N ILE A 7 12.46 68.34 -3.34
CA ILE A 7 11.78 67.04 -3.35
C ILE A 7 12.24 66.31 -4.61
N ALA A 8 13.12 65.33 -4.44
CA ALA A 8 13.51 64.44 -5.54
C ALA A 8 12.26 63.70 -6.03
N ARG A 9 11.80 64.03 -7.24
CA ARG A 9 10.77 63.28 -7.93
C ARG A 9 11.38 61.94 -8.34
N THR A 10 10.98 60.87 -7.68
CA THR A 10 11.22 59.52 -8.17
C THR A 10 10.37 59.34 -9.43
N THR A 11 11.02 59.46 -10.60
CA THR A 11 10.42 59.04 -11.86
C THR A 11 10.19 57.52 -11.76
N PRO A 12 8.97 57.01 -11.93
CA PRO A 12 8.74 55.58 -11.98
C PRO A 12 9.28 55.08 -13.32
N GLY A 13 10.58 54.78 -13.34
CA GLY A 13 11.20 54.04 -14.42
C GLY A 13 10.45 52.73 -14.59
N ARG A 14 10.12 52.39 -15.83
CA ARG A 14 9.39 51.17 -16.19
C ARG A 14 10.26 49.96 -15.84
N ASP A 15 10.16 49.49 -14.59
CA ASP A 15 10.97 48.40 -14.02
C ASP A 15 10.49 47.04 -14.55
N TRP A 16 10.80 46.79 -15.81
CA TRP A 16 10.55 45.51 -16.46
C TRP A 16 11.39 44.38 -15.85
N SER A 17 12.60 44.70 -15.40
CA SER A 17 13.53 43.77 -14.73
C SER A 17 12.92 43.18 -13.46
N GLY A 18 12.36 44.01 -12.59
CA GLY A 18 11.72 43.57 -11.35
C GLY A 18 10.46 42.74 -11.61
N ARG A 19 9.66 43.12 -12.62
CA ARG A 19 8.47 42.34 -13.04
C ARG A 19 8.83 40.98 -13.61
N LEU A 20 9.86 40.92 -14.47
CA LEU A 20 10.39 39.66 -15.01
C LEU A 20 10.93 38.77 -13.89
N LEU A 21 11.70 39.34 -12.95
CA LEU A 21 12.21 38.62 -11.80
C LEU A 21 11.07 38.07 -10.94
N ALA A 22 10.04 38.87 -10.65
CA ALA A 22 8.87 38.44 -9.89
C ALA A 22 8.12 37.30 -10.59
N LEU A 23 7.93 37.38 -11.91
CA LEU A 23 7.31 36.31 -12.70
C LEU A 23 8.15 35.04 -12.71
N LEU A 24 9.48 35.15 -12.83
CA LEU A 24 10.40 34.02 -12.75
C LEU A 24 10.38 33.38 -11.35
N SER A 25 10.41 34.19 -10.29
CA SER A 25 10.29 33.72 -8.91
C SER A 25 8.96 33.01 -8.68
N LEU A 26 7.85 33.55 -9.19
CA LEU A 26 6.55 32.91 -9.12
C LEU A 26 6.53 31.58 -9.89
N ALA A 27 7.08 31.54 -11.10
CA ALA A 27 7.14 30.31 -11.90
C ALA A 27 7.97 29.21 -11.20
N VAL A 28 9.13 29.57 -10.63
CA VAL A 28 9.95 28.64 -9.84
C VAL A 28 9.21 28.16 -8.59
N ALA A 29 8.51 29.07 -7.89
CA ALA A 29 7.74 28.70 -6.70
C ALA A 29 6.60 27.72 -7.04
N LEU A 30 5.86 27.97 -8.13
CA LEU A 30 4.79 27.08 -8.58
C LEU A 30 5.32 25.72 -9.04
N ALA A 31 6.44 25.70 -9.78
CA ALA A 31 7.09 24.46 -10.18
C ALA A 31 7.59 23.65 -8.98
N GLY A 32 8.22 24.32 -8.01
CA GLY A 32 8.69 23.69 -6.76
C GLY A 32 7.55 23.14 -5.92
N LEU A 33 6.44 23.88 -5.80
CA LEU A 33 5.24 23.41 -5.11
C LEU A 33 4.63 22.18 -5.81
N GLY A 34 4.43 22.26 -7.13
CA GLY A 34 3.85 21.17 -7.92
C GLY A 34 4.69 19.89 -7.84
N TYR A 35 6.01 20.00 -7.96
CA TYR A 35 6.92 18.87 -7.82
C TYR A 35 6.84 18.25 -6.42
N ASN A 36 6.88 19.06 -5.36
CA ASN A 36 6.78 18.57 -3.99
C ASN A 36 5.44 17.88 -3.71
N THR A 37 4.33 18.44 -4.20
CA THR A 37 3.00 17.84 -4.06
C THR A 37 2.92 16.48 -4.77
N TRP A 38 3.32 16.41 -6.04
CA TRP A 38 3.33 15.16 -6.80
C TRP A 38 4.21 14.08 -6.16
N ARG A 39 5.42 14.47 -5.73
CA ARG A 39 6.35 13.56 -5.04
C ARG A 39 5.75 13.04 -3.72
N ASN A 40 5.09 13.91 -2.96
CA ASN A 40 4.47 13.54 -1.70
C ASN A 40 3.33 12.54 -1.89
N GLU A 41 2.44 12.79 -2.84
CA GLU A 41 1.32 11.89 -3.18
C GLU A 41 1.83 10.51 -3.60
N THR A 42 2.86 10.47 -4.46
CA THR A 42 3.48 9.20 -4.90
C THR A 42 4.07 8.42 -3.73
N THR A 43 4.75 9.12 -2.80
CA THR A 43 5.36 8.50 -1.62
C THR A 43 4.30 7.95 -0.67
N GLU A 44 3.20 8.67 -0.46
CA GLU A 44 2.11 8.24 0.42
C GLU A 44 1.36 7.04 -0.19
N SER A 45 1.11 7.05 -1.49
CA SER A 45 0.57 5.90 -2.21
C SER A 45 1.44 4.65 -2.03
N HIS A 46 2.76 4.76 -2.24
CA HIS A 46 3.69 3.64 -2.03
C HIS A 46 3.76 3.18 -0.57
N ARG A 47 3.55 4.09 0.39
CA ARG A 47 3.51 3.76 1.83
C ARG A 47 2.25 2.99 2.18
N ASN A 48 1.09 3.39 1.68
CA ASN A 48 -0.18 2.71 1.90
C ASN A 48 -0.17 1.29 1.31
N VAL A 49 0.35 1.13 0.09
CA VAL A 49 0.50 -0.20 -0.53
C VAL A 49 1.45 -1.08 0.27
N ARG A 50 2.60 -0.56 0.73
CA ARG A 50 3.53 -1.32 1.58
C ARG A 50 2.89 -1.75 2.90
N GLN A 51 2.14 -0.87 3.54
CA GLN A 51 1.45 -1.19 4.79
C GLN A 51 0.42 -2.31 4.57
N ALA A 52 -0.42 -2.22 3.54
CA ALA A 52 -1.38 -3.27 3.21
C ALA A 52 -0.69 -4.60 2.89
N ALA A 53 0.40 -4.57 2.13
CA ALA A 53 1.17 -5.76 1.76
C ALA A 53 1.80 -6.46 2.97
N PHE A 54 2.35 -5.71 3.95
CA PHE A 54 2.91 -6.33 5.15
C PHE A 54 1.83 -6.97 6.03
N VAL A 55 0.68 -6.31 6.20
CA VAL A 55 -0.45 -6.89 6.94
C VAL A 55 -0.95 -8.14 6.21
N LEU A 56 -1.04 -8.12 4.87
CA LEU A 56 -1.44 -9.28 4.07
C LEU A 56 -0.49 -10.47 4.23
N LEU A 57 0.83 -10.23 4.22
CA LEU A 57 1.83 -11.28 4.46
C LEU A 57 1.73 -11.87 5.87
N GLU A 58 1.49 -11.02 6.88
CA GLU A 58 1.27 -11.45 8.25
C GLU A 58 0.03 -12.33 8.36
N GLN A 59 -1.09 -11.91 7.78
CA GLN A 59 -2.34 -12.70 7.82
C GLN A 59 -2.21 -14.03 7.07
N ALA A 60 -1.51 -14.05 5.93
CA ALA A 60 -1.21 -15.29 5.21
C ALA A 60 -0.39 -16.26 6.07
N GLY A 61 0.63 -15.76 6.79
CA GLY A 61 1.42 -16.58 7.71
C GLY A 61 0.61 -17.10 8.90
N GLN A 62 -0.28 -16.27 9.46
CA GLN A 62 -1.16 -16.69 10.55
C GLN A 62 -2.20 -17.73 10.09
N LEU A 63 -2.69 -17.64 8.85
CA LEU A 63 -3.60 -18.64 8.29
C LEU A 63 -2.86 -19.96 8.03
N GLN A 64 -1.62 -19.90 7.54
CA GLN A 64 -0.77 -21.09 7.41
C GLN A 64 -0.57 -21.79 8.76
N GLN A 65 -0.31 -21.05 9.84
CA GLN A 65 -0.19 -21.65 11.17
C GLN A 65 -1.49 -22.37 11.61
N ILE A 66 -2.66 -21.84 11.24
CA ILE A 66 -3.94 -22.49 11.51
C ILE A 66 -4.06 -23.79 10.70
N VAL A 67 -3.72 -23.75 9.41
CA VAL A 67 -3.67 -24.93 8.53
C VAL A 67 -2.79 -26.01 9.14
N ASP A 68 -1.55 -25.67 9.50
CA ASP A 68 -0.57 -26.59 10.07
C ASP A 68 -1.05 -27.17 11.42
N ASN A 69 -1.63 -26.34 12.29
CA ASN A 69 -2.13 -26.79 13.59
C ASN A 69 -3.34 -27.72 13.47
N ARG A 70 -4.24 -27.47 12.52
CA ARG A 70 -5.41 -28.35 12.28
C ARG A 70 -4.99 -29.69 11.68
N HIS A 71 -3.99 -29.68 10.81
CA HIS A 71 -3.52 -30.86 10.12
C HIS A 71 -2.55 -31.70 10.95
N TYR A 72 -1.46 -31.09 11.44
CA TYR A 72 -0.41 -31.78 12.19
C TYR A 72 -0.55 -31.67 13.72
N GLY A 73 -1.07 -30.53 14.21
CA GLY A 73 -1.10 -30.21 15.64
C GLY A 73 -2.25 -30.85 16.43
N GLY A 74 -3.20 -31.50 15.75
CA GLY A 74 -4.35 -32.17 16.37
C GLY A 74 -5.42 -31.22 16.92
N ASP A 75 -5.29 -29.90 16.74
CA ASP A 75 -6.30 -28.93 17.17
C ASP A 75 -7.45 -28.85 16.16
N ARG A 76 -8.56 -29.51 16.50
CA ARG A 76 -9.79 -29.50 15.69
C ARG A 76 -10.86 -28.57 16.24
N SER A 77 -10.51 -27.63 17.13
CA SER A 77 -11.50 -26.77 17.80
C SER A 77 -12.31 -25.92 16.80
N ALA A 78 -13.57 -25.64 17.14
CA ALA A 78 -14.43 -24.76 16.34
C ALA A 78 -13.91 -23.32 16.31
N MET A 79 -13.22 -22.88 17.36
CA MET A 79 -12.59 -21.56 17.45
C MET A 79 -11.51 -21.41 16.39
N THR A 80 -10.59 -22.37 16.28
CA THR A 80 -9.53 -22.38 15.26
C THR A 80 -10.09 -22.42 13.83
N HIS A 81 -11.26 -23.03 13.63
CA HIS A 81 -11.96 -23.02 12.33
C HIS A 81 -12.55 -21.63 12.01
N ILE A 82 -13.20 -20.98 12.96
CA ILE A 82 -13.75 -19.61 12.81
C ILE A 82 -12.63 -18.59 12.61
N ASP A 83 -11.53 -18.72 13.35
CA ASP A 83 -10.37 -17.84 13.23
C ASP A 83 -9.76 -17.92 11.82
N GLY A 84 -9.73 -19.10 11.21
CA GLY A 84 -9.26 -19.29 9.85
C GLY A 84 -10.12 -18.56 8.81
N TRP A 85 -11.45 -18.60 8.94
CA TRP A 85 -12.36 -17.82 8.10
C TRP A 85 -12.15 -16.31 8.23
N GLY A 86 -11.91 -15.82 9.44
CA GLY A 86 -11.60 -14.40 9.69
C GLY A 86 -10.33 -13.96 8.96
N LYS A 87 -9.27 -14.78 9.02
CA LYS A 87 -8.02 -14.51 8.31
C LYS A 87 -8.18 -14.60 6.79
N ALA A 88 -8.86 -15.62 6.28
CA ALA A 88 -9.10 -15.80 4.85
C ALA A 88 -9.88 -14.61 4.25
N ALA A 89 -10.92 -14.13 4.95
CA ALA A 89 -11.68 -12.97 4.52
C ALA A 89 -10.81 -11.69 4.49
N LEU A 90 -10.02 -11.47 5.54
CA LEU A 90 -9.12 -10.32 5.60
C LEU A 90 -8.03 -10.37 4.51
N ILE A 91 -7.49 -11.55 4.22
CA ILE A 91 -6.56 -11.78 3.11
C ILE A 91 -7.18 -11.34 1.78
N ARG A 92 -8.39 -11.83 1.48
CA ARG A 92 -9.14 -11.49 0.26
C ARG A 92 -9.34 -9.97 0.13
N ASP A 93 -9.75 -9.34 1.22
CA ASP A 93 -10.10 -7.91 1.22
C ASP A 93 -8.84 -7.02 1.08
N LEU A 94 -7.73 -7.38 1.74
CA LEU A 94 -6.46 -6.66 1.64
C LEU A 94 -5.76 -6.85 0.30
N GLY A 95 -5.93 -8.00 -0.36
CA GLY A 95 -5.33 -8.27 -1.67
C GLY A 95 -5.68 -7.21 -2.71
N ALA A 96 -6.91 -6.68 -2.67
CA ALA A 96 -7.37 -5.61 -3.56
C ALA A 96 -6.66 -4.27 -3.35
N LEU A 97 -6.10 -4.03 -2.16
CA LEU A 97 -5.37 -2.79 -1.84
C LEU A 97 -3.91 -2.82 -2.29
N VAL A 98 -3.36 -4.01 -2.57
CA VAL A 98 -1.96 -4.17 -2.97
C VAL A 98 -1.81 -4.06 -4.48
N SER A 99 -2.47 -4.93 -5.24
CA SER A 99 -2.46 -4.92 -6.71
C SER A 99 -3.56 -5.80 -7.28
N PRO A 100 -3.91 -5.67 -8.58
CA PRO A 100 -4.83 -6.60 -9.24
C PRO A 100 -4.35 -8.05 -9.25
N ALA A 101 -3.04 -8.28 -9.22
CA ALA A 101 -2.46 -9.62 -9.20
C ALA A 101 -2.54 -10.23 -7.80
N SER A 102 -2.17 -9.46 -6.76
CA SER A 102 -2.38 -9.85 -5.36
C SER A 102 -3.86 -10.10 -5.04
N ALA A 103 -4.77 -9.32 -5.63
CA ALA A 103 -6.21 -9.53 -5.48
C ALA A 103 -6.68 -10.87 -6.05
N ARG A 104 -6.10 -11.35 -7.16
CA ARG A 104 -6.40 -12.67 -7.72
C ARG A 104 -5.88 -13.78 -6.80
N ALA A 105 -4.60 -13.73 -6.44
CA ALA A 105 -3.99 -14.73 -5.56
C ALA A 105 -4.68 -14.78 -4.18
N ALA A 106 -5.14 -13.65 -3.65
CA ALA A 106 -5.87 -13.60 -2.38
C ALA A 106 -7.27 -14.22 -2.47
N ARG A 107 -7.94 -14.10 -3.62
CA ARG A 107 -9.19 -14.82 -3.88
C ARG A 107 -8.96 -16.31 -4.02
N GLU A 108 -7.92 -16.72 -4.73
CA GLU A 108 -7.55 -18.13 -4.85
C GLU A 108 -7.24 -18.76 -3.49
N ALA A 109 -6.54 -18.04 -2.61
CA ALA A 109 -6.31 -18.47 -1.23
C ALA A 109 -7.61 -18.58 -0.41
N PHE A 110 -8.54 -17.62 -0.58
CA PHE A 110 -9.86 -17.68 0.06
C PHE A 110 -10.69 -18.86 -0.45
N ASP A 111 -10.70 -19.11 -1.76
CA ASP A 111 -11.45 -20.20 -2.39
C ASP A 111 -10.88 -21.56 -2.00
N ALA A 112 -9.55 -21.67 -1.92
CA ALA A 112 -8.87 -22.86 -1.42
C ALA A 112 -9.26 -23.14 0.04
N TRP A 113 -9.24 -22.12 0.90
CA TRP A 113 -9.72 -22.26 2.27
C TRP A 113 -11.20 -22.71 2.31
N ALA A 114 -12.07 -22.01 1.58
CA ALA A 114 -13.50 -22.30 1.55
C ALA A 114 -13.84 -23.72 1.08
N THR A 115 -13.02 -24.27 0.18
CA THR A 115 -13.21 -25.61 -0.38
C THR A 115 -12.65 -26.70 0.54
N HIS A 116 -11.52 -26.44 1.20
CA HIS A 116 -10.72 -27.49 1.85
C HIS A 116 -10.67 -27.42 3.38
N ALA A 117 -11.11 -26.32 4.01
CA ALA A 117 -10.96 -26.11 5.45
C ALA A 117 -11.66 -27.19 6.32
N ASP A 118 -12.77 -27.74 5.84
CA ASP A 118 -13.52 -28.80 6.54
C ASP A 118 -12.77 -30.15 6.53
N HIS A 119 -11.82 -30.33 5.62
CA HIS A 119 -11.09 -31.58 5.40
C HIS A 119 -9.66 -31.57 5.96
N LEU A 120 -9.17 -30.43 6.48
CA LEU A 120 -7.79 -30.25 6.95
C LEU A 120 -7.28 -31.28 7.97
N GLY A 121 -8.18 -31.89 8.76
CA GLY A 121 -7.77 -32.88 9.76
C GLY A 121 -7.58 -34.29 9.21
N ASP A 122 -8.14 -34.59 8.03
CA ASP A 122 -8.30 -35.96 7.54
C ASP A 122 -7.77 -36.14 6.09
N ASP A 123 -7.31 -35.06 5.45
CA ASP A 123 -6.89 -35.04 4.04
C ASP A 123 -5.61 -34.21 3.82
N ASP A 124 -4.50 -34.88 3.52
CA ASP A 124 -3.22 -34.25 3.16
C ASP A 124 -3.34 -33.36 1.91
N THR A 125 -4.28 -33.66 1.01
CA THR A 125 -4.50 -32.84 -0.19
C THR A 125 -5.16 -31.51 0.13
N ALA A 126 -5.96 -31.44 1.21
CA ALA A 126 -6.57 -30.20 1.69
C ALA A 126 -5.52 -29.24 2.26
N GLU A 127 -4.58 -29.76 3.07
CA GLU A 127 -3.44 -29.00 3.57
C GLU A 127 -2.59 -28.49 2.40
N ALA A 128 -2.17 -29.38 1.50
CA ALA A 128 -1.32 -29.02 0.39
C ALA A 128 -1.96 -27.97 -0.54
N ALA A 129 -3.27 -28.06 -0.80
CA ALA A 129 -4.00 -27.11 -1.63
C ALA A 129 -4.02 -25.70 -1.02
N ILE A 130 -4.34 -25.59 0.27
CA ILE A 130 -4.37 -24.29 0.96
C ILE A 130 -2.96 -23.72 1.07
N SER A 131 -1.98 -24.53 1.47
CA SER A 131 -0.58 -24.14 1.60
C SER A 131 0.01 -23.65 0.28
N ALA A 132 -0.31 -24.32 -0.84
CA ALA A 132 0.10 -23.88 -2.17
C ALA A 132 -0.49 -22.50 -2.53
N ALA A 133 -1.79 -22.30 -2.30
CA ALA A 133 -2.45 -21.03 -2.59
C ALA A 133 -1.91 -19.88 -1.71
N LEU A 134 -1.64 -20.13 -0.43
CA LEU A 134 -1.00 -19.16 0.46
C LEU A 134 0.45 -18.85 0.07
N ASN A 135 1.19 -19.84 -0.44
CA ASN A 135 2.52 -19.61 -0.96
C ASN A 135 2.51 -18.74 -2.23
N GLU A 136 1.60 -19.01 -3.17
CA GLU A 136 1.43 -18.20 -4.38
C GLU A 136 1.08 -16.74 -4.03
N LEU A 137 0.15 -16.55 -3.09
CA LEU A 137 -0.16 -15.23 -2.55
C LEU A 137 1.09 -14.51 -2.00
N ARG A 138 1.88 -15.18 -1.15
CA ARG A 138 3.11 -14.58 -0.59
C ARG A 138 4.11 -14.20 -1.69
N MET A 139 4.32 -15.07 -2.66
CA MET A 139 5.21 -14.83 -3.80
C MET A 139 4.75 -13.62 -4.62
N GLN A 140 3.45 -13.54 -4.92
CA GLN A 140 2.86 -12.43 -5.66
C GLN A 140 2.99 -11.10 -4.90
N VAL A 141 2.71 -11.08 -3.59
CA VAL A 141 2.82 -9.86 -2.76
C VAL A 141 4.27 -9.39 -2.65
N LEU A 142 5.24 -10.30 -2.51
CA LEU A 142 6.66 -9.97 -2.53
C LEU A 142 7.11 -9.39 -3.88
N ALA A 143 6.59 -9.92 -4.99
CA ALA A 143 6.84 -9.39 -6.33
C ALA A 143 6.21 -8.01 -6.55
N ASP A 144 5.05 -7.72 -5.96
CA ASP A 144 4.45 -6.38 -5.96
C ASP A 144 5.29 -5.40 -5.13
N LEU A 145 5.72 -5.78 -3.93
CA LEU A 145 6.60 -4.97 -3.08
C LEU A 145 7.93 -4.61 -3.78
N ALA A 146 8.54 -5.55 -4.49
CA ALA A 146 9.79 -5.33 -5.21
C ALA A 146 9.68 -4.29 -6.34
N ARG A 147 8.47 -4.05 -6.85
CA ARG A 147 8.17 -3.06 -7.90
C ARG A 147 7.93 -1.65 -7.37
N LEU A 148 7.69 -1.47 -6.06
CA LEU A 148 7.46 -0.16 -5.43
C LEU A 148 8.76 0.62 -5.14
N ARG A 149 9.90 0.16 -5.68
CA ARG A 149 11.21 0.81 -5.55
C ARG A 149 11.23 2.20 -6.17
#